data_AF-A0A7K2XG98-F1
#
_entry.id   AF-A0A7K2XG98-F1
#
_cell.length_a   1.000
_cell.length_b   1.000
_cell.length_c   1.000
_cell.angle_alpha   90.00
_cell.angle_beta   90.00
_cell.angle_gamma   90.00
#
_symmetry.space_group_name_H-M   'P 1'
#
loop_
_entity.id
_entity.type
_entity.pdbx_description
1 polymer ?
#
loop_
_entity_poly.entity_id
_entity_poly.type
_entity_poly.pdbx_seq_one_letter_code
_entity_poly.pdbx_strand_id
1 'polypeptide(L)'
;VVCGGVGAGTAAGITALDRDDVPGLATEGDGRWEYPVLRLPALPVDRPRPFTEGNEGEVHHADLCELLLPAPAGATPDPTLDGGFTSTGAYLSLYGKEFRGELERTLADSTLRHVAARAWTMPDGTRTSVHLLRFGSVGHAEAYKDVAVQADAADGPKALPEGVEGLVMESFADDVEVPDTSLYAFREKKPYGPEQTRWAYIQAGDVLAVVTQTRPGEALLVPFQQTVTLQNQLLG
;
A
#
# COMPACT_ATOMS: atom_id res chain seq x y z
N VAL A 1 2.72 53.79 -55.25
CA VAL A 1 1.80 52.62 -55.36
C VAL A 1 2.29 51.56 -54.38
N VAL A 2 1.34 50.97 -53.67
CA VAL A 2 1.45 49.99 -52.56
C VAL A 2 1.78 48.58 -53.05
N CYS A 3 2.42 47.76 -52.19
CA CYS A 3 2.16 46.31 -51.85
C CYS A 3 3.47 45.67 -51.32
N GLY A 4 3.60 44.94 -50.19
CA GLY A 4 2.66 44.35 -49.23
C GLY A 4 2.67 42.79 -49.26
N GLY A 5 3.15 42.12 -48.19
CA GLY A 5 3.02 40.66 -47.88
C GLY A 5 3.97 39.73 -48.66
N VAL A 6 4.55 38.62 -48.17
CA VAL A 6 4.25 37.57 -47.16
C VAL A 6 5.63 36.96 -46.78
N GLY A 7 6.00 36.51 -45.58
CA GLY A 7 5.31 36.03 -44.39
C GLY A 7 6.05 34.77 -43.91
N ALA A 8 6.40 34.72 -42.63
CA ALA A 8 7.20 33.70 -41.96
C ALA A 8 6.61 32.27 -42.05
N GLY A 9 7.47 31.24 -42.15
CA GLY A 9 7.01 29.86 -42.35
C GLY A 9 7.87 28.74 -41.78
N THR A 10 8.73 29.00 -40.77
CA THR A 10 9.55 27.94 -40.14
C THR A 10 9.60 28.05 -38.62
N ALA A 11 8.44 28.24 -37.96
CA ALA A 11 8.37 28.24 -36.50
C ALA A 11 7.08 27.61 -35.93
N ALA A 12 6.34 26.81 -36.69
CA ALA A 12 5.08 26.20 -36.26
C ALA A 12 5.12 24.66 -36.13
N GLY A 13 6.28 24.03 -36.35
CA GLY A 13 6.39 22.56 -36.39
C GLY A 13 6.92 21.89 -35.12
N ILE A 14 7.36 22.63 -34.10
CA ILE A 14 8.05 22.05 -32.92
C ILE A 14 7.21 22.16 -31.64
N THR A 15 6.16 22.97 -31.60
CA THR A 15 5.35 23.16 -30.38
C THR A 15 4.14 22.23 -30.27
N ALA A 16 4.02 21.23 -31.15
CA ALA A 16 2.87 20.30 -31.19
C ALA A 16 3.27 18.83 -31.35
N LEU A 17 4.49 18.46 -30.95
CA LEU A 17 4.84 17.06 -30.73
C LEU A 17 4.51 16.74 -29.27
N ASP A 18 3.54 15.86 -29.06
CA ASP A 18 3.40 15.15 -27.79
C ASP A 18 4.76 14.50 -27.46
N ARG A 19 5.16 14.57 -26.18
CA ARG A 19 6.47 14.10 -25.71
C ARG A 19 6.76 12.63 -26.07
N ASP A 20 5.73 11.87 -26.39
CA ASP A 20 5.79 10.43 -26.67
C ASP A 20 6.06 10.10 -28.15
N ASP A 21 5.96 11.09 -29.05
CA ASP A 21 6.04 10.89 -30.51
C ASP A 21 7.37 11.35 -31.13
N VAL A 22 8.44 11.37 -30.32
CA VAL A 22 9.81 11.60 -30.81
C VAL A 22 10.58 10.28 -30.80
N PRO A 23 10.85 9.68 -31.98
CA PRO A 23 11.62 8.44 -32.07
C PRO A 23 12.97 8.57 -31.35
N GLY A 24 13.17 7.79 -30.29
CA GLY A 24 14.42 7.78 -29.49
C GLY A 24 14.39 8.57 -28.17
N LEU A 25 13.26 9.14 -27.77
CA LEU A 25 13.07 9.85 -26.49
C LEU A 25 12.02 9.20 -25.56
N ALA A 26 11.44 8.07 -25.96
CA ALA A 26 10.61 7.27 -25.07
C ALA A 26 11.48 6.79 -23.89
N THR A 27 11.31 7.42 -22.73
CA THR A 27 11.95 6.98 -21.50
C THR A 27 11.42 5.58 -21.20
N GLU A 28 12.33 4.60 -21.03
CA GLU A 28 11.92 3.31 -20.48
C GLU A 28 11.21 3.55 -19.14
N GLY A 29 10.07 2.91 -18.94
CA GLY A 29 9.31 3.06 -17.70
C GLY A 29 10.21 2.71 -16.51
N ASP A 30 10.25 3.57 -15.50
CA ASP A 30 11.10 3.42 -14.31
C ASP A 30 10.63 2.33 -13.34
N GLY A 31 9.75 1.45 -13.80
CA GLY A 31 9.17 0.36 -13.04
C GLY A 31 7.99 0.75 -12.15
N ARG A 32 7.56 2.02 -12.13
CA ARG A 32 6.35 2.43 -11.39
C ARG A 32 5.06 2.01 -12.10
N TRP A 33 4.03 1.79 -11.31
CA TRP A 33 2.67 1.57 -11.80
C TRP A 33 1.88 2.87 -11.82
N GLU A 34 0.93 2.95 -12.75
CA GLU A 34 0.04 4.09 -12.88
C GLU A 34 -1.17 3.93 -11.96
N TYR A 35 -1.12 4.56 -10.79
CA TYR A 35 -2.27 4.62 -9.89
C TYR A 35 -3.24 5.73 -10.29
N PRO A 36 -4.57 5.54 -10.10
CA PRO A 36 -5.53 6.63 -10.17
C PRO A 36 -5.15 7.79 -9.24
N VAL A 37 -5.59 9.00 -9.58
CA VAL A 37 -5.40 10.17 -8.71
C VAL A 37 -6.06 9.92 -7.36
N LEU A 38 -5.26 9.88 -6.30
CA LEU A 38 -5.73 9.66 -4.94
C LEU A 38 -6.39 10.92 -4.38
N ARG A 39 -7.46 10.71 -3.62
CA ARG A 39 -8.14 11.76 -2.86
C ARG A 39 -8.49 11.20 -1.49
N LEU A 40 -8.32 12.02 -0.47
CA LEU A 40 -8.76 11.64 0.87
C LEU A 40 -10.29 11.54 0.91
N PRO A 41 -10.83 10.50 1.56
CA PRO A 41 -12.27 10.32 1.74
C PRO A 41 -12.95 11.52 2.39
N ALA A 42 -14.25 11.68 2.11
CA ALA A 42 -15.06 12.63 2.86
C ALA A 42 -15.26 12.12 4.30
N LEU A 43 -15.23 13.04 5.26
CA LEU A 43 -15.46 12.70 6.66
C LEU A 43 -16.95 12.83 7.00
N PRO A 44 -17.44 12.05 7.96
CA PRO A 44 -18.73 12.33 8.59
C PRO A 44 -18.77 13.76 9.14
N VAL A 45 -19.96 14.36 9.16
CA VAL A 45 -20.17 15.71 9.68
C VAL A 45 -19.65 15.82 11.13
N ASP A 46 -18.97 16.93 11.42
CA ASP A 46 -18.37 17.25 12.72
C ASP A 46 -17.36 16.21 13.25
N ARG A 47 -16.79 15.38 12.36
CA ARG A 47 -15.72 14.44 12.71
C ARG A 47 -14.38 14.92 12.16
N PRO A 48 -13.41 15.25 13.04
CA PRO A 48 -12.06 15.64 12.62
C PRO A 48 -11.30 14.47 11.97
N ARG A 49 -10.18 14.78 11.29
CA ARG A 49 -9.24 13.76 10.80
C ARG A 49 -8.48 13.13 11.98
N PRO A 50 -7.87 11.95 11.82
CA PRO A 50 -6.81 11.56 12.74
C PRO A 50 -5.73 12.66 12.80
N PHE A 51 -5.04 12.77 13.93
CA PHE A 51 -3.92 13.71 14.14
C PHE A 51 -4.27 15.21 14.04
N THR A 52 -5.56 15.56 14.13
CA THR A 52 -6.02 16.96 14.16
C THR A 52 -6.61 17.31 15.51
N GLU A 53 -6.58 18.60 15.86
CA GLU A 53 -7.19 19.10 17.08
C GLU A 53 -8.68 18.69 17.16
N GLY A 54 -9.08 18.16 18.32
CA GLY A 54 -10.42 17.57 18.51
C GLY A 54 -10.50 16.07 18.24
N ASN A 55 -9.42 15.41 17.82
CA ASN A 55 -9.31 13.95 17.72
C ASN A 55 -8.16 13.38 18.56
N GLU A 56 -8.23 13.55 19.89
CA GLU A 56 -7.20 13.04 20.81
C GLU A 56 -7.02 11.52 20.75
N GLY A 57 -8.03 10.80 20.26
CA GLY A 57 -7.97 9.35 20.08
C GLY A 57 -7.40 8.91 18.74
N GLU A 58 -7.02 9.85 17.86
CA GLU A 58 -6.45 9.60 16.53
C GLU A 58 -7.27 8.61 15.69
N VAL A 59 -8.60 8.69 15.85
CA VAL A 59 -9.53 7.75 15.25
C VAL A 59 -9.75 8.10 13.78
N HIS A 60 -9.58 7.13 12.88
CA HIS A 60 -9.92 7.27 11.48
C HIS A 60 -11.44 7.33 11.29
N HIS A 61 -12.02 8.53 11.17
CA HIS A 61 -13.47 8.68 10.99
C HIS A 61 -13.96 8.46 9.55
N ALA A 62 -13.06 8.42 8.58
CA ALA A 62 -13.37 8.04 7.21
C ALA A 62 -13.87 6.58 7.12
N ASP A 63 -14.59 6.26 6.04
CA ASP A 63 -14.89 4.87 5.70
C ASP A 63 -13.57 4.13 5.44
N LEU A 64 -13.37 3.01 6.14
CA LEU A 64 -12.17 2.20 6.03
C LEU A 64 -11.97 1.66 4.60
N CYS A 65 -13.06 1.36 3.90
CA CYS A 65 -13.01 0.85 2.52
C CYS A 65 -12.53 1.94 1.54
N GLU A 66 -12.81 3.21 1.83
CA GLU A 66 -12.35 4.34 1.01
C GLU A 66 -10.88 4.71 1.28
N LEU A 67 -10.28 4.19 2.36
CA LEU A 67 -8.85 4.34 2.67
C LEU A 67 -7.97 3.27 2.01
N LEU A 68 -8.56 2.31 1.28
CA LEU A 68 -7.81 1.31 0.52
C LEU A 68 -7.31 1.90 -0.81
N LEU A 69 -6.01 1.76 -1.05
CA LEU A 69 -5.38 2.11 -2.31
C LEU A 69 -6.14 1.46 -3.49
N PRO A 70 -6.52 2.22 -4.54
CA PRO A 70 -7.09 1.66 -5.76
C PRO A 70 -6.07 0.80 -6.51
N ALA A 71 -6.55 -0.19 -7.25
CA ALA A 71 -5.69 -0.95 -8.14
C ALA A 71 -5.11 -0.03 -9.24
N PRO A 72 -3.84 -0.21 -9.63
CA PRO A 72 -3.24 0.55 -10.71
C PRO A 72 -3.83 0.18 -12.07
N ALA A 73 -3.61 1.04 -13.06
CA ALA A 73 -4.04 0.82 -14.44
C ALA A 73 -3.46 -0.49 -14.99
N GLY A 74 -4.29 -1.24 -15.72
CA GLY A 74 -3.92 -2.54 -16.30
C GLY A 74 -3.93 -3.71 -15.32
N ALA A 75 -4.19 -3.48 -14.03
CA ALA A 75 -4.35 -4.55 -13.06
C ALA A 75 -5.68 -5.29 -13.25
N THR A 76 -5.68 -6.58 -12.92
CA THR A 76 -6.90 -7.39 -12.76
C THR A 76 -7.27 -7.43 -11.27
N PRO A 77 -8.39 -6.82 -10.84
CA PRO A 77 -8.83 -6.88 -9.45
C PRO A 77 -9.16 -8.31 -9.01
N ASP A 78 -8.89 -8.62 -7.75
CA ASP A 78 -9.33 -9.87 -7.13
C ASP A 78 -10.83 -9.76 -6.77
N PRO A 79 -11.71 -10.64 -7.26
CA PRO A 79 -13.14 -10.57 -6.98
C PRO A 79 -13.50 -10.90 -5.52
N THR A 80 -12.59 -11.50 -4.76
CA THR A 80 -12.79 -11.86 -3.35
C THR A 80 -12.31 -10.77 -2.38
N LEU A 81 -11.46 -9.86 -2.85
CA LEU A 81 -10.92 -8.72 -2.12
C LEU A 81 -11.07 -7.47 -3.01
N ASP A 82 -12.30 -7.03 -3.20
CA ASP A 82 -12.68 -5.96 -4.14
C ASP A 82 -12.53 -4.54 -3.58
N GLY A 83 -12.12 -4.41 -2.32
CA GLY A 83 -12.06 -3.15 -1.58
C GLY A 83 -13.17 -2.98 -0.56
N GLY A 84 -14.03 -3.99 -0.34
CA GLY A 84 -15.01 -4.00 0.74
C GLY A 84 -14.47 -4.55 2.07
N PHE A 85 -15.40 -4.67 3.03
CA PHE A 85 -15.14 -5.40 4.27
C PHE A 85 -14.93 -6.90 4.00
N THR A 86 -13.99 -7.48 4.72
CA THR A 86 -13.67 -8.91 4.66
C THR A 86 -13.61 -9.53 6.05
N SER A 87 -13.47 -10.85 6.09
CA SER A 87 -13.37 -11.60 7.34
C SER A 87 -11.98 -11.52 7.96
N THR A 88 -11.89 -11.68 9.28
CA THR A 88 -10.61 -11.89 9.97
C THR A 88 -9.84 -13.08 9.39
N GLY A 89 -10.54 -14.15 8.98
CA GLY A 89 -9.94 -15.31 8.34
C GLY A 89 -9.24 -14.99 7.01
N ALA A 90 -9.76 -14.03 6.24
CA ALA A 90 -9.10 -13.57 5.00
C ALA A 90 -7.78 -12.87 5.31
N TYR A 91 -7.75 -11.99 6.31
CA TYR A 91 -6.49 -11.39 6.79
C TYR A 91 -5.51 -12.45 7.33
N LEU A 92 -5.97 -13.38 8.17
CA LEU A 92 -5.12 -14.43 8.73
C LEU A 92 -4.57 -15.38 7.65
N SER A 93 -5.23 -15.47 6.50
CA SER A 93 -4.75 -16.29 5.38
C SER A 93 -3.41 -15.81 4.82
N LEU A 94 -3.06 -14.53 5.01
CA LEU A 94 -1.76 -13.96 4.63
C LEU A 94 -0.57 -14.65 5.33
N TYR A 95 -0.79 -15.23 6.52
CA TYR A 95 0.26 -15.78 7.37
C TYR A 95 0.38 -17.30 7.24
N GLY A 96 1.57 -17.82 7.55
CA GLY A 96 1.78 -19.26 7.76
C GLY A 96 0.77 -19.85 8.76
N LYS A 97 0.27 -21.05 8.47
CA LYS A 97 -0.75 -21.74 9.29
C LYS A 97 -0.39 -21.84 10.77
N GLU A 98 0.88 -21.97 11.08
CA GLU A 98 1.46 -22.06 12.42
C GLU A 98 1.23 -20.78 13.25
N PHE A 99 1.09 -19.61 12.62
CA PHE A 99 0.89 -18.33 13.30
C PHE A 99 -0.59 -17.97 13.47
N ARG A 100 -1.46 -18.48 12.60
CA ARG A 100 -2.86 -18.05 12.50
C ARG A 100 -3.63 -18.17 13.81
N GLY A 101 -3.45 -19.27 14.55
CA GLY A 101 -4.17 -19.51 15.81
C GLY A 101 -3.71 -18.61 16.98
N GLU A 102 -2.47 -18.11 16.97
CA GLU A 102 -2.01 -17.12 17.94
C GLU A 102 -2.57 -15.74 17.59
N LEU A 103 -2.42 -15.32 16.33
CA LEU A 103 -2.96 -14.05 15.83
C LEU A 103 -4.48 -13.95 15.97
N GLU A 104 -5.22 -15.03 15.66
CA GLU A 104 -6.68 -15.08 15.79
C GLU A 104 -7.14 -14.82 17.22
N ARG A 105 -6.49 -15.47 18.20
CA ARG A 105 -6.79 -15.27 19.62
C ARG A 105 -6.52 -13.83 20.03
N THR A 106 -5.36 -13.27 19.65
CA THR A 106 -5.04 -11.88 20.00
C THR A 106 -6.02 -10.89 19.35
N LEU A 107 -6.46 -11.13 18.11
CA LEU A 107 -7.49 -10.31 17.48
C LEU A 107 -8.85 -10.44 18.18
N ALA A 108 -9.23 -11.64 18.62
CA ALA A 108 -10.47 -11.87 19.36
C ALA A 108 -10.47 -11.22 20.74
N ASP A 109 -9.31 -11.16 21.40
CA ASP A 109 -9.10 -10.49 22.69
C ASP A 109 -8.90 -8.97 22.53
N SER A 110 -8.72 -8.48 21.30
CA SER A 110 -8.59 -7.06 20.98
C SER A 110 -9.96 -6.39 20.74
N THR A 111 -9.93 -5.10 20.41
CA THR A 111 -11.11 -4.34 19.97
C THR A 111 -11.19 -4.22 18.44
N LEU A 112 -10.74 -5.22 17.69
CA LEU A 112 -10.88 -5.26 16.23
C LEU A 112 -12.34 -5.00 15.83
N ARG A 113 -12.57 -3.98 15.00
CA ARG A 113 -13.89 -3.56 14.53
C ARG A 113 -14.19 -4.11 13.15
N HIS A 114 -13.28 -3.84 12.22
CA HIS A 114 -13.45 -4.17 10.82
C HIS A 114 -12.11 -4.51 10.19
N VAL A 115 -12.17 -5.40 9.20
CA VAL A 115 -11.10 -5.61 8.24
C VAL A 115 -11.66 -5.20 6.88
N ALA A 116 -10.97 -4.31 6.17
CA ALA A 116 -11.24 -4.01 4.76
C ALA A 116 -10.04 -4.45 3.93
N ALA A 117 -10.26 -4.95 2.72
CA ALA A 117 -9.16 -5.42 1.88
C ALA A 117 -9.41 -5.22 0.40
N ARG A 118 -8.34 -4.89 -0.32
CA ARG A 118 -8.30 -4.90 -1.79
C ARG A 118 -7.10 -5.69 -2.28
N ALA A 119 -7.28 -6.49 -3.32
CA ALA A 119 -6.19 -7.15 -4.01
C ALA A 119 -6.31 -7.04 -5.54
N TRP A 120 -5.18 -7.18 -6.21
CA TRP A 120 -5.10 -7.15 -7.66
C TRP A 120 -3.87 -7.92 -8.16
N THR A 121 -3.91 -8.29 -9.44
CA THR A 121 -2.79 -8.93 -10.14
C THR A 121 -2.38 -8.09 -11.35
N MET A 122 -1.11 -7.76 -11.45
CA MET A 122 -0.54 -7.06 -12.60
C MET A 122 -0.23 -8.03 -13.76
N PRO A 123 -0.14 -7.55 -15.02
CA PRO A 123 0.19 -8.39 -16.17
C PRO A 123 1.51 -9.16 -16.06
N ASP A 124 2.45 -8.68 -15.23
CA ASP A 124 3.74 -9.34 -14.96
C ASP A 124 3.65 -10.49 -13.94
N GLY A 125 2.44 -10.83 -13.48
CA GLY A 125 2.17 -11.87 -12.49
C GLY A 125 2.32 -11.42 -11.04
N THR A 126 2.64 -10.14 -10.80
CA THR A 126 2.70 -9.60 -9.44
C THR A 126 1.32 -9.53 -8.83
N ARG A 127 1.12 -10.23 -7.71
CA ARG A 127 -0.10 -10.18 -6.91
C ARG A 127 0.13 -9.25 -5.73
N THR A 128 -0.75 -8.28 -5.55
CA THR A 128 -0.71 -7.34 -4.43
C THR A 128 -2.00 -7.41 -3.65
N SER A 129 -1.91 -7.35 -2.33
CA SER A 129 -3.06 -7.13 -1.45
C SER A 129 -2.76 -6.08 -0.39
N VAL A 130 -3.79 -5.31 -0.04
CA VAL A 130 -3.79 -4.36 1.06
C VAL A 130 -4.92 -4.75 2.00
N HIS A 131 -4.60 -4.95 3.28
CA HIS A 131 -5.57 -5.16 4.34
C HIS A 131 -5.47 -4.01 5.34
N LEU A 132 -6.60 -3.42 5.70
CA LEU A 132 -6.70 -2.44 6.78
C LEU A 132 -7.47 -3.05 7.94
N LEU A 133 -6.83 -3.10 9.10
CA LEU A 133 -7.43 -3.54 10.35
C LEU A 133 -7.71 -2.31 11.18
N ARG A 134 -8.98 -2.10 11.51
CA ARG A 134 -9.39 -1.01 12.40
C ARG A 134 -9.69 -1.53 13.78
N PHE A 135 -9.08 -0.92 14.79
CA PHE A 135 -9.27 -1.24 16.20
C PHE A 135 -10.14 -0.19 16.90
N GLY A 136 -10.50 -0.45 18.16
CA GLY A 136 -11.27 0.50 18.96
C GLY A 136 -10.45 1.67 19.50
N SER A 137 -9.12 1.59 19.44
CA SER A 137 -8.20 2.67 19.85
C SER A 137 -6.79 2.43 19.29
N VAL A 138 -5.98 3.49 19.28
CA VAL A 138 -4.53 3.43 18.96
C VAL A 138 -3.82 2.34 19.75
N GLY A 139 -3.99 2.33 21.08
CA GLY A 139 -3.31 1.35 21.92
C GLY A 139 -3.63 -0.12 21.62
N HIS A 140 -4.79 -0.43 21.03
CA HIS A 140 -5.07 -1.81 20.57
C HIS A 140 -4.40 -2.12 19.24
N ALA A 141 -4.33 -1.14 18.33
CA ALA A 141 -3.58 -1.29 17.08
C ALA A 141 -2.08 -1.46 17.35
N GLU A 142 -1.52 -0.65 18.26
CA GLU A 142 -0.14 -0.76 18.74
C GLU A 142 0.11 -2.08 19.43
N ALA A 143 -0.70 -2.47 20.42
CA ALA A 143 -0.52 -3.75 21.11
C ALA A 143 -0.54 -4.94 20.13
N TYR A 144 -1.42 -4.92 19.13
CA TYR A 144 -1.43 -5.96 18.11
C TYR A 144 -0.15 -5.94 17.25
N LYS A 145 0.29 -4.77 16.79
CA LYS A 145 1.50 -4.58 15.99
C LYS A 145 2.79 -4.95 16.75
N ASP A 146 2.96 -4.46 17.97
CA ASP A 146 4.18 -4.61 18.78
C ASP A 146 4.27 -5.98 19.46
N VAL A 147 3.14 -6.54 19.92
CA VAL A 147 3.16 -7.76 20.73
C VAL A 147 2.83 -9.00 19.92
N ALA A 148 1.77 -8.94 19.11
CA ALA A 148 1.27 -10.11 18.37
C ALA A 148 2.09 -10.35 17.10
N VAL A 149 2.27 -9.29 16.32
CA VAL A 149 3.01 -9.34 15.05
C VAL A 149 4.52 -9.14 15.29
N GLN A 150 4.87 -8.24 16.21
CA GLN A 150 6.25 -7.80 16.50
C GLN A 150 6.90 -7.11 15.30
N ALA A 151 6.13 -6.24 14.62
CA ALA A 151 6.58 -5.61 13.37
C ALA A 151 7.82 -4.71 13.56
N ASP A 152 8.02 -4.16 14.75
CA ASP A 152 9.11 -3.25 15.11
C ASP A 152 10.30 -3.96 15.78
N ALA A 153 10.24 -5.29 15.93
CA ALA A 153 11.32 -6.05 16.56
C ALA A 153 12.60 -6.00 15.72
N ALA A 154 13.75 -6.04 16.41
CA ALA A 154 15.07 -5.94 15.77
C ALA A 154 15.34 -7.02 14.71
N ASP A 155 14.77 -8.21 14.90
CA ASP A 155 14.87 -9.35 13.97
C ASP A 155 13.69 -9.42 12.99
N GLY A 156 12.79 -8.43 13.02
CA GLY A 156 11.53 -8.39 12.27
C GLY A 156 10.39 -9.19 12.92
N PRO A 157 9.22 -9.24 12.26
CA PRO A 157 8.03 -9.89 12.79
C PRO A 157 8.21 -11.39 12.99
N LYS A 158 7.67 -11.92 14.09
CA LYS A 158 7.65 -13.35 14.37
C LYS A 158 6.65 -14.09 13.47
N ALA A 159 5.50 -13.48 13.19
CA ALA A 159 4.50 -14.04 12.31
C ALA A 159 4.83 -13.71 10.85
N LEU A 160 5.23 -14.73 10.09
CA LEU A 160 5.67 -14.59 8.70
C LEU A 160 4.51 -14.84 7.72
N PRO A 161 4.54 -14.22 6.53
CA PRO A 161 3.60 -14.55 5.48
C PRO A 161 3.64 -16.04 5.10
N GLU A 162 2.54 -16.56 4.55
CA GLU A 162 2.45 -17.96 4.11
C GLU A 162 3.60 -18.28 3.13
N GLY A 163 4.35 -19.34 3.43
CA GLY A 163 5.47 -19.81 2.61
C GLY A 163 6.80 -19.08 2.83
N VAL A 164 6.84 -18.04 3.67
CA VAL A 164 8.07 -17.31 4.00
C VAL A 164 8.77 -17.94 5.20
N GLU A 165 10.01 -18.40 5.02
CA GLU A 165 10.82 -19.00 6.10
C GLU A 165 11.82 -18.02 6.72
N GLY A 166 12.07 -16.88 6.08
CA GLY A 166 13.01 -15.89 6.58
C GLY A 166 12.83 -14.53 5.91
N LEU A 167 13.32 -13.50 6.58
CA LEU A 167 13.11 -12.10 6.19
C LEU A 167 14.43 -11.32 6.07
N VAL A 168 14.35 -10.21 5.35
CA VAL A 168 15.32 -9.12 5.32
C VAL A 168 14.53 -7.82 5.41
N MET A 169 14.93 -6.91 6.30
CA MET A 169 14.32 -5.57 6.37
C MET A 169 14.66 -4.77 5.12
N GLU A 170 13.69 -4.01 4.62
CA GLU A 170 13.85 -3.14 3.46
C GLU A 170 14.17 -1.72 3.92
N SER A 171 15.36 -1.22 3.57
CA SER A 171 15.86 0.08 4.04
C SER A 171 15.10 1.28 3.49
N PHE A 172 14.33 1.12 2.40
CA PHE A 172 13.53 2.22 1.86
C PHE A 172 12.44 2.69 2.85
N ALA A 173 12.07 1.86 3.83
CA ALA A 173 11.12 2.25 4.87
C ALA A 173 11.58 3.50 5.63
N ASP A 174 12.89 3.63 5.84
CA ASP A 174 13.51 4.79 6.50
C ASP A 174 13.44 6.06 5.64
N ASP A 175 13.28 5.93 4.32
CA ASP A 175 13.21 7.05 3.37
C ASP A 175 11.75 7.55 3.16
N VAL A 176 10.74 6.82 3.65
CA VAL A 176 9.33 7.14 3.47
C VAL A 176 8.77 7.78 4.73
N GLU A 177 8.90 9.11 4.82
CA GLU A 177 8.38 9.89 5.94
C GLU A 177 6.97 10.41 5.64
N VAL A 178 5.97 9.84 6.31
CA VAL A 178 4.61 10.39 6.39
C VAL A 178 4.35 10.72 7.86
N PRO A 179 4.01 11.98 8.21
CA PRO A 179 3.75 12.38 9.59
C PRO A 179 2.76 11.47 10.29
N ASP A 180 2.98 11.22 11.58
CA ASP A 180 2.08 10.48 12.46
C ASP A 180 1.81 9.01 12.04
N THR A 181 2.69 8.45 11.20
CA THR A 181 2.66 7.04 10.78
C THR A 181 3.96 6.32 11.16
N SER A 182 3.88 4.99 11.29
CA SER A 182 5.06 4.13 11.42
C SER A 182 5.04 3.06 10.33
N LEU A 183 6.14 2.92 9.61
CA LEU A 183 6.28 1.98 8.48
C LEU A 183 7.41 0.97 8.74
N TYR A 184 7.10 -0.32 8.56
CA TYR A 184 8.07 -1.41 8.64
C TYR A 184 7.93 -2.28 7.40
N ALA A 185 8.99 -2.40 6.59
CA ALA A 185 8.96 -3.12 5.33
C ALA A 185 9.99 -4.25 5.28
N PHE A 186 9.62 -5.35 4.61
CA PHE A 186 10.38 -6.58 4.58
C PHE A 186 10.31 -7.24 3.21
N ARG A 187 11.32 -8.06 2.93
CA ARG A 187 11.30 -9.04 1.84
C ARG A 187 11.66 -10.42 2.36
N GLU A 188 11.17 -11.42 1.67
CA GLU A 188 11.57 -12.80 1.88
C GLU A 188 13.06 -13.00 1.55
N LYS A 189 13.75 -13.68 2.46
CA LYS A 189 15.17 -13.99 2.38
C LYS A 189 15.42 -15.16 1.43
N LYS A 190 16.50 -15.11 0.65
CA LYS A 190 16.93 -16.26 -0.15
C LYS A 190 17.42 -17.42 0.75
N PRO A 191 17.19 -18.68 0.36
CA PRO A 191 16.44 -19.11 -0.83
C PRO A 191 14.93 -19.02 -0.60
N TYR A 192 14.20 -18.62 -1.64
CA TYR A 192 12.73 -18.69 -1.70
C TYR A 192 12.30 -19.64 -2.83
N GLY A 193 11.04 -20.03 -2.83
CA GLY A 193 10.46 -20.96 -3.80
C GLY A 193 10.26 -20.37 -5.20
N PRO A 194 9.20 -20.75 -5.92
CA PRO A 194 8.93 -20.23 -7.27
C PRO A 194 8.56 -18.74 -7.29
N GLU A 195 8.21 -18.18 -6.14
CA GLU A 195 7.81 -16.79 -5.96
C GLU A 195 8.53 -16.20 -4.76
N GLN A 196 8.71 -14.88 -4.76
CA GLN A 196 9.19 -14.12 -3.61
C GLN A 196 8.07 -13.24 -3.08
N THR A 197 7.98 -13.12 -1.75
CA THR A 197 7.09 -12.19 -1.08
C THR A 197 7.82 -10.97 -0.52
N ARG A 198 7.22 -9.78 -0.70
CA ARG A 198 7.52 -8.55 0.05
C ARG A 198 6.29 -8.16 0.85
N TRP A 199 6.48 -7.61 2.03
CA TRP A 199 5.35 -7.13 2.84
C TRP A 199 5.73 -5.97 3.74
N ALA A 200 4.74 -5.17 4.14
CA ALA A 200 4.93 -4.04 5.01
C ALA A 200 3.76 -3.87 5.98
N TYR A 201 4.06 -3.29 7.14
CA TYR A 201 3.11 -2.84 8.14
C TYR A 201 3.12 -1.32 8.21
N ILE A 202 1.93 -0.70 8.21
CA ILE A 202 1.77 0.74 8.42
C ILE A 202 0.82 0.95 9.60
N GLN A 203 1.29 1.57 10.67
CA GLN A 203 0.44 2.04 11.77
C GLN A 203 0.07 3.50 11.54
N ALA A 204 -1.22 3.82 11.66
CA ALA A 204 -1.73 5.17 11.73
C ALA A 204 -2.94 5.19 12.68
N GLY A 205 -2.80 5.80 13.86
CA GLY A 205 -3.87 5.88 14.86
C GLY A 205 -4.48 4.51 15.20
N ASP A 206 -5.80 4.38 15.07
CA ASP A 206 -6.54 3.12 15.31
C ASP A 206 -6.47 2.09 14.16
N VAL A 207 -5.66 2.34 13.12
CA VAL A 207 -5.56 1.47 11.93
C VAL A 207 -4.16 0.87 11.78
N LEU A 208 -4.11 -0.44 11.52
CA LEU A 208 -2.92 -1.14 11.04
C LEU A 208 -3.17 -1.63 9.61
N ALA A 209 -2.37 -1.16 8.66
CA ALA A 209 -2.35 -1.68 7.31
C ALA A 209 -1.30 -2.79 7.16
N VAL A 210 -1.62 -3.80 6.35
CA VAL A 210 -0.67 -4.80 5.86
C VAL A 210 -0.72 -4.80 4.34
N VAL A 211 0.42 -4.51 3.72
CA VAL A 211 0.61 -4.58 2.26
C VAL A 211 1.45 -5.82 1.97
N THR A 212 1.00 -6.68 1.06
CA THR A 212 1.76 -7.85 0.62
C THR A 212 1.85 -7.85 -0.90
N GLN A 213 3.04 -8.14 -1.44
CA GLN A 213 3.29 -8.30 -2.85
C GLN A 213 4.07 -9.58 -3.11
N THR A 214 3.49 -10.50 -3.87
CA THR A 214 4.11 -11.78 -4.25
C THR A 214 4.25 -11.82 -5.77
N ARG A 215 5.40 -12.31 -6.25
CA ARG A 215 5.67 -12.36 -7.69
C ARG A 215 6.46 -13.62 -8.06
N PRO A 216 6.16 -14.27 -9.20
CA PRO A 216 7.03 -15.29 -9.79
C PRO A 216 8.47 -14.81 -9.95
N GLY A 217 9.41 -15.58 -9.42
CA GLY A 217 10.81 -15.17 -9.29
C GLY A 217 10.99 -14.11 -8.22
N GLU A 218 11.70 -13.02 -8.55
CA GLU A 218 11.99 -11.95 -7.60
C GLU A 218 10.89 -10.86 -7.65
N ALA A 219 10.39 -10.44 -6.48
CA ALA A 219 9.42 -9.35 -6.36
C ALA A 219 10.11 -8.00 -6.53
N LEU A 220 9.52 -7.15 -7.38
CA LEU A 220 10.11 -5.88 -7.77
C LEU A 220 10.03 -4.84 -6.63
N LEU A 221 11.16 -4.21 -6.31
CA LEU A 221 11.25 -3.19 -5.26
C LEU A 221 10.43 -1.93 -5.59
N VAL A 222 10.59 -1.38 -6.80
CA VAL A 222 9.99 -0.07 -7.14
C VAL A 222 8.46 -0.07 -7.05
N PRO A 223 7.72 -1.03 -7.64
CA PRO A 223 6.27 -1.11 -7.42
C PRO A 223 5.86 -1.30 -5.97
N PHE A 224 6.63 -2.09 -5.21
CA PHE A 224 6.33 -2.37 -3.82
C PHE A 224 6.48 -1.11 -2.95
N GLN A 225 7.61 -0.42 -3.08
CA GLN A 225 7.86 0.85 -2.41
C GLN A 225 6.79 1.87 -2.77
N GLN A 226 6.46 2.03 -4.06
CA GLN A 226 5.40 2.95 -4.49
C GLN A 226 4.04 2.63 -3.85
N THR A 227 3.65 1.35 -3.84
CA THR A 227 2.38 0.89 -3.25
C THR A 227 2.31 1.21 -1.76
N VAL A 228 3.40 0.92 -1.03
CA VAL A 228 3.52 1.18 0.40
C VAL A 228 3.47 2.68 0.69
N THR A 229 4.22 3.50 -0.06
CA THR A 229 4.21 4.96 0.10
C THR A 229 2.82 5.54 -0.13
N LEU A 230 2.14 5.14 -1.21
CA LEU A 230 0.81 5.66 -1.54
C LEU A 230 -0.25 5.23 -0.51
N GLN A 231 -0.16 3.99 -0.01
CA GLN A 231 -1.06 3.56 1.07
C GLN A 231 -0.77 4.31 2.37
N ASN A 232 0.50 4.60 2.68
CA ASN A 232 0.88 5.35 3.87
C ASN A 232 0.30 6.79 3.83
N GLN A 233 0.40 7.45 2.68
CA GLN A 233 -0.16 8.79 2.43
C GLN A 233 -1.70 8.86 2.48
N LEU A 234 -2.41 7.74 2.33
CA LEU A 234 -3.85 7.70 2.52
C LEU A 234 -4.25 7.69 4.01
N LEU A 235 -3.33 7.28 4.89
CA LEU A 235 -3.57 7.12 6.32
C LEU A 235 -3.04 8.30 7.15
N GLY A 236 -1.94 8.94 6.74
CA GLY A 236 -1.34 10.11 7.39
C GLY A 236 -1.44 11.40 6.58
#